data_AF-A0A0R3RQZ4-F1
#
_entry.id   AF-A0A0R3RQZ4-F1
#
_cell.length_a   1.000
_cell.length_b   1.000
_cell.length_c   1.000
_cell.angle_alpha   90.00
_cell.angle_beta   90.00
_cell.angle_gamma   90.00
#
_symmetry.space_group_name_H-M   'P 1'
#
loop_
_entity.id
_entity.type
_entity.pdbx_description
1 polymer ?
#
loop_
_entity_poly.entity_id
_entity_poly.type
_entity_poly.pdbx_seq_one_letter_code
_entity_poly.pdbx_strand_id
1 'polypeptide(L)'
;MYRFRLNVTDDGGLWGSDDAYIILIRSKNEAPIAKARGMTITLPASVAFLNGSESSDDAGIVRWLWTAHDDVPACITFLGNSRVESVAILTGLVPGTFLFDLTVWDHSDAMNATTVALIISVGMPHLQSVEIYLKKQFSKFTYRVKSKFEERLSATLSSQIEEANNIIIVFSSVDEDFSTGRIRIVFRAEYVNIAFSSKEGMDGILQKKSGKTTIIEAWKIIKILRSETTMMTGFSIDSIDTLCQSFFLTNAFSNSWLFVTYL
;
A
#
# COMPACT_ATOMS: atom_id res chain seq x y z
N MET A 1 -35.26 -32.35 -19.59
CA MET A 1 -36.30 -33.16 -18.94
C MET A 1 -35.66 -34.46 -18.51
N TYR A 2 -35.64 -34.71 -17.21
CA TYR A 2 -35.15 -35.96 -16.64
C TYR A 2 -36.35 -36.79 -16.20
N ARG A 3 -36.32 -38.09 -16.46
CA ARG A 3 -37.36 -39.03 -16.05
C ARG A 3 -36.74 -40.04 -15.08
N PHE A 4 -37.31 -40.12 -13.89
CA PHE A 4 -36.94 -41.10 -12.88
C PHE A 4 -38.09 -42.07 -12.71
N ARG A 5 -37.78 -43.37 -12.72
CA ARG A 5 -38.77 -44.41 -12.44
C ARG A 5 -38.63 -44.83 -11.00
N LEU A 6 -39.70 -44.70 -10.23
CA LEU A 6 -39.80 -45.29 -8.90
C LEU A 6 -40.39 -46.68 -9.05
N ASN A 7 -39.68 -47.69 -8.54
CA ASN A 7 -40.22 -49.03 -8.36
C ASN A 7 -40.39 -49.27 -6.85
N VAL A 8 -41.57 -49.72 -6.45
CA VAL A 8 -41.86 -50.12 -5.07
C VAL A 8 -42.27 -51.59 -5.06
N THR A 9 -41.86 -52.31 -4.03
CA THR A 9 -42.20 -53.72 -3.82
C THR A 9 -42.72 -53.88 -2.40
N ASP A 10 -43.86 -54.57 -2.23
CA ASP A 10 -44.40 -54.90 -0.91
C ASP A 10 -43.70 -56.12 -0.30
N ASP A 11 -44.04 -56.45 0.95
CA ASP A 11 -43.50 -57.60 1.67
C ASP A 11 -43.99 -58.95 1.11
N GLY A 12 -45.05 -58.94 0.30
CA GLY A 12 -45.56 -60.06 -0.47
C GLY A 12 -44.87 -60.27 -1.83
N GLY A 13 -43.97 -59.37 -2.25
CA GLY A 13 -43.24 -59.44 -3.52
C GLY A 13 -44.01 -58.89 -4.72
N LEU A 14 -45.17 -58.26 -4.53
CA LEU A 14 -45.85 -57.52 -5.59
C LEU A 14 -45.16 -56.18 -5.78
N TRP A 15 -45.09 -55.71 -7.02
CA TRP A 15 -44.43 -54.45 -7.34
C TRP A 15 -45.32 -53.52 -8.16
N GLY A 16 -45.09 -52.22 -7.98
CA GLY A 16 -45.66 -51.15 -8.78
C GLY A 16 -44.58 -50.19 -9.22
N SER A 17 -44.85 -49.44 -10.28
CA SER A 17 -43.94 -48.39 -10.73
C SER A 17 -44.68 -47.14 -11.14
N ASP A 18 -44.04 -46.00 -10.93
CA ASP A 18 -44.49 -44.71 -11.45
C ASP A 18 -43.30 -43.91 -12.00
N ASP A 19 -43.56 -43.02 -12.95
CA ASP A 19 -42.55 -42.17 -13.57
C ASP A 19 -42.68 -40.73 -13.03
N ALA A 20 -41.61 -40.24 -12.40
CA ALA A 20 -41.47 -38.85 -11.98
C ALA A 20 -40.65 -38.05 -13.00
N TYR A 21 -41.08 -36.82 -13.28
CA TYR A 21 -40.44 -35.94 -14.25
C TYR A 21 -39.86 -34.70 -13.59
N ILE A 22 -38.61 -34.39 -13.90
CA ILE A 22 -37.97 -33.12 -13.56
C ILE A 22 -37.74 -32.33 -14.85
N ILE A 23 -38.43 -31.21 -14.99
CA ILE A 23 -38.25 -30.30 -16.12
C ILE A 23 -37.27 -29.20 -15.68
N LEU A 24 -36.06 -29.20 -16.26
CA LEU A 24 -35.12 -28.10 -16.09
C LEU A 24 -35.46 -27.02 -17.10
N ILE A 25 -36.03 -25.91 -16.63
CA ILE A 25 -36.22 -24.69 -17.42
C ILE A 25 -34.98 -23.84 -17.18
N ARG A 26 -34.11 -23.70 -18.19
CA ARG A 26 -33.01 -22.74 -18.12
C ARG A 26 -33.53 -21.37 -18.52
N SER A 27 -33.36 -20.38 -17.66
CA SER A 27 -33.52 -18.97 -18.00
C SER A 27 -32.64 -18.63 -19.21
N LYS A 28 -33.03 -17.61 -19.98
CA LYS A 28 -32.10 -17.01 -20.94
C LYS A 28 -30.94 -16.41 -20.14
N ASN A 29 -29.71 -16.85 -20.44
CA ASN A 29 -28.48 -16.34 -19.81
C ASN A 29 -28.38 -14.82 -20.01
N GLU A 30 -28.13 -14.09 -18.93
CA GLU A 30 -27.81 -12.67 -18.99
C GLU A 30 -26.29 -12.48 -19.05
N ALA A 31 -25.82 -11.32 -19.48
CA ALA A 31 -24.39 -11.05 -19.42
C ALA A 31 -23.99 -10.77 -17.95
N PRO A 32 -22.74 -11.08 -17.56
CA PRO A 32 -22.27 -10.79 -16.21
C PRO A 32 -22.29 -9.28 -15.94
N ILE A 33 -22.20 -8.90 -14.67
CA ILE A 33 -22.07 -7.52 -14.23
C ILE A 33 -20.72 -7.34 -13.57
N ALA A 34 -19.81 -6.62 -14.23
CA ALA A 34 -18.50 -6.27 -13.69
C ALA A 34 -18.67 -5.22 -12.59
N LYS A 35 -18.16 -5.51 -11.38
CA LYS A 35 -18.17 -4.58 -10.25
C LYS A 35 -16.81 -4.54 -9.60
N ALA A 36 -16.23 -3.35 -9.61
CA ALA A 36 -15.02 -3.01 -8.88
C ALA A 36 -15.11 -1.54 -8.44
N ARG A 37 -14.34 -1.20 -7.40
CA ARG A 37 -14.26 0.17 -6.88
C ARG A 37 -12.85 0.71 -7.05
N GLY A 38 -12.76 2.02 -7.28
CA GLY A 38 -11.47 2.71 -7.21
C GLY A 38 -10.86 2.63 -5.81
N MET A 39 -9.54 2.81 -5.74
CA MET A 39 -8.76 2.73 -4.52
C MET A 39 -7.83 3.92 -4.41
N THR A 40 -7.71 4.48 -3.21
CA THR A 40 -6.67 5.45 -2.88
C THR A 40 -5.66 4.80 -1.95
N ILE A 41 -4.38 4.95 -2.27
CA ILE A 41 -3.27 4.46 -1.47
C ILE A 41 -2.28 5.59 -1.21
N THR A 42 -1.55 5.46 -0.11
CA THR A 42 -0.54 6.43 0.30
C THR A 42 0.80 5.72 0.44
N LEU A 43 1.83 6.24 -0.25
CA LEU A 43 3.20 5.76 -0.12
C LEU A 43 3.68 5.92 1.34
N PRO A 44 4.48 4.97 1.86
CA PRO A 44 5.32 3.99 1.15
C PRO A 44 4.68 2.59 1.00
N ALA A 45 3.36 2.49 0.86
CA ALA A 45 2.76 1.20 0.53
C ALA A 45 3.41 0.58 -0.74
N SER A 46 3.73 -0.71 -0.67
CA SER A 46 4.41 -1.43 -1.75
C SER A 46 3.47 -2.18 -2.68
N VAL A 47 2.21 -2.37 -2.26
CA VAL A 47 1.21 -3.18 -2.96
C VAL A 47 -0.15 -2.48 -2.93
N ALA A 48 -0.88 -2.53 -4.04
CA ALA A 48 -2.28 -2.12 -4.13
C ALA A 48 -3.16 -3.30 -4.57
N PHE A 49 -4.43 -3.29 -4.18
CA PHE A 49 -5.39 -4.37 -4.44
C PHE A 49 -6.61 -3.80 -5.16
N LEU A 50 -6.79 -4.15 -6.44
CA LEU A 50 -8.03 -3.85 -7.17
C LEU A 50 -8.96 -5.04 -7.04
N ASN A 51 -10.10 -4.83 -6.39
CA ASN A 51 -11.03 -5.90 -6.05
C ASN A 51 -12.25 -5.90 -6.97
N GLY A 52 -12.41 -6.98 -7.73
CA GLY A 52 -13.52 -7.28 -8.62
C GLY A 52 -14.44 -8.39 -8.12
N SER A 53 -14.26 -8.87 -6.88
CA SER A 53 -14.97 -10.02 -6.32
C SER A 53 -16.47 -9.80 -6.12
N GLU A 54 -16.94 -8.54 -6.17
CA GLU A 54 -18.36 -8.20 -6.10
C GLU A 54 -19.06 -8.32 -7.46
N SER A 55 -18.34 -8.66 -8.52
CA SER A 55 -18.92 -8.96 -9.84
C SER A 55 -19.87 -10.17 -9.73
N SER A 56 -20.95 -10.15 -10.49
CA SER A 56 -22.05 -11.12 -10.35
C SER A 56 -22.64 -11.52 -11.69
N ASP A 57 -23.15 -12.75 -11.78
CA ASP A 57 -23.78 -13.32 -12.97
C ASP A 57 -24.84 -14.36 -12.55
N ASP A 58 -25.84 -14.64 -13.40
CA ASP A 58 -26.89 -15.64 -13.09
C ASP A 58 -26.42 -17.10 -13.26
N ALA A 59 -25.46 -17.34 -14.15
CA ALA A 59 -24.85 -18.65 -14.40
C ALA A 59 -23.43 -18.79 -13.82
N GLY A 60 -22.87 -17.70 -13.29
CA GLY A 60 -21.56 -17.64 -12.63
C GLY A 60 -20.44 -17.18 -13.56
N ILE A 61 -19.55 -16.38 -13.01
CA ILE A 61 -18.37 -15.85 -13.70
C ILE A 61 -17.27 -16.92 -13.74
N VAL A 62 -16.64 -17.10 -14.90
CA VAL A 62 -15.57 -18.08 -15.13
C VAL A 62 -14.22 -17.45 -15.43
N ARG A 63 -14.19 -16.16 -15.78
CA ARG A 63 -12.97 -15.48 -16.19
C ARG A 63 -12.99 -14.03 -15.74
N TRP A 64 -11.84 -13.57 -15.27
CA TRP A 64 -11.53 -12.18 -14.97
C TRP A 64 -10.32 -11.78 -15.81
N LEU A 65 -10.28 -10.52 -16.24
CA LEU A 65 -9.11 -9.93 -16.86
C LEU A 65 -9.02 -8.47 -16.46
N TRP A 66 -7.91 -8.13 -15.82
CA TRP A 66 -7.51 -6.76 -15.58
C TRP A 66 -6.60 -6.27 -16.71
N THR A 67 -6.89 -5.07 -17.20
CA THR A 67 -6.10 -4.39 -18.23
C THR A 67 -5.76 -3.00 -17.76
N ALA A 68 -4.46 -2.69 -17.70
CA ALA A 68 -3.99 -1.34 -17.46
C ALA A 68 -4.19 -0.51 -18.74
N HIS A 69 -4.60 0.75 -18.60
CA HIS A 69 -4.64 1.69 -19.72
C HIS A 69 -3.21 2.01 -20.23
N ASP A 70 -3.10 2.48 -21.47
CA ASP A 70 -1.81 2.70 -22.14
C ASP A 70 -0.92 3.74 -21.45
N ASP A 71 -1.51 4.64 -20.67
CA ASP A 71 -0.84 5.69 -19.91
C ASP A 71 -0.36 5.25 -18.52
N VAL A 72 -0.70 4.02 -18.08
CA VAL A 72 -0.20 3.48 -16.82
C VAL A 72 1.31 3.21 -16.93
N PRO A 73 2.15 3.79 -16.05
CA PRO A 73 3.59 3.57 -16.06
C PRO A 73 3.94 2.09 -15.96
N ALA A 74 4.85 1.62 -16.83
CA ALA A 74 5.25 0.21 -16.90
C ALA A 74 5.94 -0.35 -15.64
N CYS A 75 6.35 0.51 -14.70
CA CYS A 75 6.81 0.05 -13.39
C CYS A 75 5.66 -0.52 -12.54
N ILE A 76 4.42 -0.07 -12.77
CA ILE A 76 3.24 -0.62 -12.12
C ILE A 76 2.87 -1.94 -12.80
N THR A 77 3.07 -3.04 -12.08
CA THR A 77 2.94 -4.40 -12.65
C THR A 77 2.02 -5.27 -11.81
N PHE A 78 1.32 -6.19 -12.48
CA PHE A 78 0.55 -7.24 -11.81
C PHE A 78 1.49 -8.27 -11.18
N LEU A 79 1.28 -8.58 -9.91
CA LEU A 79 2.02 -9.61 -9.20
C LEU A 79 1.53 -11.00 -9.61
N GLY A 80 2.43 -11.83 -10.11
CA GLY A 80 2.12 -13.19 -10.55
C GLY A 80 0.99 -13.21 -11.60
N ASN A 81 0.00 -14.07 -11.37
CA ASN A 81 -1.16 -14.22 -12.27
C ASN A 81 -2.40 -13.44 -11.82
N SER A 82 -2.28 -12.54 -10.84
CA SER A 82 -3.42 -11.78 -10.30
C SER A 82 -4.18 -10.95 -11.36
N ARG A 83 -3.55 -10.68 -12.51
CA ARG A 83 -4.20 -10.07 -13.69
C ARG A 83 -5.46 -10.83 -14.16
N VAL A 84 -5.51 -12.14 -13.99
CA VAL A 84 -6.63 -12.99 -14.44
C VAL A 84 -7.45 -13.56 -13.28
N GLU A 85 -7.34 -12.95 -12.10
CA GLU A 85 -8.06 -13.32 -10.89
C GLU A 85 -9.10 -12.26 -10.52
N SER A 86 -10.00 -12.60 -9.59
CA SER A 86 -11.02 -11.66 -9.10
C SER A 86 -10.42 -10.47 -8.33
N VAL A 87 -9.19 -10.59 -7.83
CA VAL A 87 -8.44 -9.53 -7.18
C VAL A 87 -7.08 -9.35 -7.86
N ALA A 88 -6.85 -8.20 -8.48
CA ALA A 88 -5.54 -7.85 -9.02
C ALA A 88 -4.64 -7.27 -7.92
N ILE A 89 -3.38 -7.69 -7.91
CA ILE A 89 -2.35 -7.24 -6.97
C ILE A 89 -1.31 -6.46 -7.77
N LEU A 90 -1.13 -5.18 -7.46
CA LEU A 90 -0.24 -4.28 -8.18
C LEU A 90 0.99 -3.93 -7.33
N THR A 91 2.18 -3.94 -7.95
CA THR A 91 3.46 -3.54 -7.33
C THR A 91 4.15 -2.46 -8.15
N GLY A 92 5.27 -1.89 -7.65
CA GLY A 92 6.01 -0.84 -8.35
C GLY A 92 5.28 0.51 -8.37
N LEU A 93 4.54 0.79 -7.30
CA LEU A 93 3.66 1.94 -7.16
C LEU A 93 4.43 3.26 -7.23
N VAL A 94 3.93 4.18 -8.06
CA VAL A 94 4.42 5.56 -8.18
C VAL A 94 3.25 6.53 -8.03
N PRO A 95 3.44 7.77 -7.53
CA PRO A 95 2.33 8.69 -7.33
C PRO A 95 1.66 9.11 -8.64
N GLY A 96 0.34 9.24 -8.61
CA GLY A 96 -0.47 9.54 -9.79
C GLY A 96 -1.88 8.96 -9.67
N THR A 97 -2.66 9.12 -10.74
CA THR A 97 -3.99 8.52 -10.88
C THR A 97 -3.97 7.66 -12.13
N PHE A 98 -4.28 6.38 -11.98
CA PHE A 98 -4.17 5.39 -13.06
C PHE A 98 -5.50 4.65 -13.24
N LEU A 99 -5.85 4.35 -14.48
CA LEU A 99 -7.10 3.67 -14.81
C LEU A 99 -6.82 2.21 -15.21
N PHE A 100 -7.71 1.33 -14.73
CA PHE A 100 -7.67 -0.10 -15.01
C PHE A 100 -9.07 -0.57 -15.38
N ASP A 101 -9.17 -1.40 -16.42
CA ASP A 101 -10.40 -2.08 -16.79
C ASP A 101 -10.43 -3.47 -16.20
N LEU A 102 -11.53 -3.82 -15.55
CA LEU A 102 -11.92 -5.19 -15.24
C LEU A 102 -12.93 -5.66 -16.27
N THR A 103 -12.62 -6.74 -16.98
CA THR A 103 -13.58 -7.48 -17.80
C THR A 103 -13.86 -8.84 -17.18
N VAL A 104 -15.13 -9.24 -17.15
CA VAL A 104 -15.58 -10.54 -16.64
C VAL A 104 -16.38 -11.28 -17.71
N TRP A 105 -16.26 -12.61 -17.72
CA TRP A 105 -16.99 -13.49 -18.64
C TRP A 105 -17.73 -14.60 -17.90
N ASP A 106 -18.87 -15.00 -18.44
CA ASP A 106 -19.64 -16.17 -18.02
C ASP A 106 -19.32 -17.42 -18.86
N HIS A 107 -20.04 -18.52 -18.60
CA HIS A 107 -19.90 -19.79 -19.33
C HIS A 107 -20.40 -19.74 -20.79
N SER A 108 -21.13 -18.71 -21.16
CA SER A 108 -21.66 -18.48 -22.52
C SER A 108 -20.76 -17.55 -23.34
N ASP A 109 -19.57 -17.22 -22.84
CA ASP A 109 -18.65 -16.21 -23.37
C ASP A 109 -19.26 -14.79 -23.44
N ALA A 110 -20.38 -14.53 -22.77
CA ALA A 110 -20.90 -13.17 -22.63
C ALA A 110 -20.04 -12.41 -21.63
N MET A 111 -19.92 -11.09 -21.83
CA MET A 111 -18.97 -10.27 -21.08
C MET A 111 -19.52 -8.91 -20.67
N ASN A 112 -18.92 -8.37 -19.62
CA ASN A 112 -19.12 -7.00 -19.19
C ASN A 112 -17.81 -6.43 -18.63
N ALA A 113 -17.64 -5.12 -18.71
CA ALA A 113 -16.45 -4.43 -18.26
C ALA A 113 -16.79 -3.22 -17.40
N THR A 114 -15.87 -2.88 -16.49
CA THR A 114 -15.91 -1.68 -15.66
C THR A 114 -14.52 -1.09 -15.49
N THR A 115 -14.43 0.24 -15.40
CA THR A 115 -13.16 0.96 -15.21
C THR A 115 -13.05 1.46 -13.78
N VAL A 116 -11.89 1.30 -13.15
CA VAL A 116 -11.60 1.81 -11.80
C VAL A 116 -10.35 2.66 -11.79
N ALA A 117 -10.32 3.64 -10.88
CA ALA A 117 -9.16 4.49 -10.65
C ALA A 117 -8.33 4.00 -9.46
N LEU A 118 -7.02 3.91 -9.64
CA LEU A 118 -6.02 3.78 -8.58
C LEU A 118 -5.36 5.13 -8.36
N ILE A 119 -5.60 5.75 -7.22
CA ILE A 119 -5.03 7.05 -6.82
C ILE A 119 -3.90 6.79 -5.83
N ILE A 120 -2.67 7.14 -6.21
CA ILE A 120 -1.47 6.95 -5.41
C ILE A 120 -0.96 8.31 -4.97
N SER A 121 -1.01 8.57 -3.67
CA SER A 121 -0.60 9.82 -3.04
C SER A 121 0.67 9.62 -2.20
N VAL A 122 1.43 10.69 -1.99
CA VAL A 122 2.56 10.66 -1.06
C VAL A 122 2.09 11.20 0.29
N GLY A 123 2.24 10.39 1.34
CA GLY A 123 1.83 10.80 2.69
C GLY A 123 2.81 11.78 3.31
N MET A 124 2.33 12.64 4.22
CA MET A 124 3.19 13.50 5.04
C MET A 124 4.36 12.76 5.72
N PRO A 125 4.20 11.53 6.25
CA PRO A 125 5.33 10.79 6.80
C PRO A 125 6.46 10.54 5.78
N HIS A 126 6.11 10.28 4.53
CA HIS A 126 7.09 10.06 3.46
C HIS A 126 7.70 11.38 2.97
N LEU A 127 6.89 12.44 2.82
CA LEU A 127 7.38 13.79 2.45
C LEU A 127 8.35 14.36 3.49
N GLN A 128 8.14 14.05 4.77
CA GLN A 128 8.99 14.47 5.88
C GLN A 128 10.07 13.44 6.25
N SER A 129 10.36 12.48 5.35
CA SER A 129 11.48 11.57 5.52
C SER A 129 12.80 12.17 5.00
N VAL A 130 13.89 11.76 5.63
CA VAL A 130 15.27 12.06 5.27
C VAL A 130 15.90 10.82 4.66
N GLU A 131 16.71 11.03 3.63
CA GLU A 131 17.50 10.03 2.94
C GLU A 131 18.98 10.22 3.26
N ILE A 132 19.67 9.15 3.66
CA ILE A 132 21.09 9.16 4.00
C ILE A 132 21.81 8.05 3.23
N TYR A 133 22.98 8.37 2.67
CA TYR A 133 23.90 7.38 2.11
C TYR A 133 25.12 7.17 3.01
N LEU A 134 25.42 5.93 3.37
CA LEU A 134 26.61 5.56 4.15
C LEU A 134 27.66 4.90 3.26
N LYS A 135 28.93 5.32 3.37
CA LYS A 135 30.10 4.67 2.76
C LYS A 135 30.48 3.41 3.52
N LYS A 136 29.59 2.43 3.56
CA LYS A 136 29.81 1.17 4.27
C LYS A 136 29.24 0.02 3.46
N GLN A 137 29.91 -1.13 3.51
CA GLN A 137 29.36 -2.35 2.93
C GLN A 137 28.09 -2.75 3.67
N PHE A 138 27.03 -3.10 2.93
CA PHE A 138 25.73 -3.46 3.50
C PHE A 138 25.83 -4.59 4.53
N SER A 139 26.64 -5.62 4.25
CA SER A 139 26.90 -6.75 5.16
C SER A 139 27.51 -6.35 6.52
N LYS A 140 28.09 -5.15 6.64
CA LYS A 140 28.68 -4.62 7.88
C LYS A 140 27.70 -3.76 8.69
N PHE A 141 26.48 -3.52 8.19
CA PHE A 141 25.45 -2.75 8.89
C PHE A 141 24.54 -3.68 9.67
N THR A 142 25.08 -4.22 10.76
CA THR A 142 24.36 -5.12 11.65
C THR A 142 23.32 -4.38 12.49
N TYR A 143 22.39 -5.11 13.10
CA TYR A 143 21.43 -4.54 14.06
C TYR A 143 22.09 -3.70 15.16
N ARG A 144 23.28 -4.11 15.64
CA ARG A 144 24.04 -3.34 16.64
C ARG A 144 24.50 -1.99 16.10
N VAL A 145 24.92 -1.92 14.84
CA VAL A 145 25.31 -0.67 14.19
C VAL A 145 24.07 0.20 13.96
N LYS A 146 22.97 -0.42 13.49
CA LYS A 146 21.68 0.25 13.31
C LYS A 146 21.20 0.90 14.61
N SER A 147 21.16 0.17 15.73
CA SER A 147 20.72 0.70 17.04
C SER A 147 21.59 1.86 17.51
N LYS A 148 22.92 1.75 17.39
CA LYS A 148 23.82 2.87 17.72
C LYS A 148 23.58 4.11 16.86
N PHE A 149 23.27 3.90 15.58
CA PHE A 149 22.95 5.00 14.66
C PHE A 149 21.63 5.66 15.04
N GLU A 150 20.61 4.86 15.36
CA GLU A 150 19.30 5.31 15.84
C GLU A 150 19.40 6.12 17.13
N GLU A 151 20.14 5.61 18.13
CA GLU A 151 20.40 6.29 19.40
C GLU A 151 21.14 7.62 19.17
N ARG A 152 22.13 7.65 18.27
CA ARG A 152 22.86 8.88 17.95
C ARG A 152 21.93 9.90 17.27
N LEU A 153 21.13 9.48 16.29
CA LEU A 153 20.13 10.33 15.62
C LEU A 153 19.17 10.93 16.64
N SER A 154 18.57 10.10 17.49
CA SER A 154 17.61 10.55 18.50
C SER A 154 18.25 11.55 19.48
N ALA A 155 19.45 11.26 19.99
CA ALA A 155 20.15 12.14 20.91
C ALA A 155 20.52 13.50 20.29
N THR A 156 21.06 13.48 19.05
CA THR A 156 21.45 14.71 18.33
C THR A 156 20.23 15.59 18.02
N LEU A 157 19.10 15.00 17.64
CA LEU A 157 17.88 15.78 17.41
C LEU A 157 17.30 16.29 18.73
N SER A 158 17.29 15.48 19.79
CA SER A 158 16.71 15.86 21.08
C SER A 158 17.48 17.01 21.73
N SER A 159 18.80 17.10 21.50
CA SER A 159 19.61 18.20 22.04
C SER A 159 19.40 19.54 21.33
N GLN A 160 18.79 19.55 20.13
CA GLN A 160 18.63 20.75 19.30
C GLN A 160 17.16 21.12 19.02
N ILE A 161 16.20 20.31 19.49
CA ILE A 161 14.77 20.55 19.32
C ILE A 161 14.12 20.55 20.71
N GLU A 162 14.14 21.71 21.37
CA GLU A 162 13.69 21.87 22.76
C GLU A 162 12.24 21.44 22.98
N GLU A 163 11.36 21.63 22.00
CA GLU A 163 9.97 21.22 22.11
C GLU A 163 9.74 19.69 22.04
N ALA A 164 10.74 18.90 21.67
CA ALA A 164 10.61 17.47 21.37
C ALA A 164 11.28 16.56 22.42
N ASN A 165 10.68 16.45 23.61
CA ASN A 165 11.25 15.71 24.75
C ASN A 165 11.29 14.16 24.65
N ASN A 166 11.00 13.58 23.48
CA ASN A 166 11.11 12.13 23.25
C ASN A 166 11.08 11.83 21.73
N ILE A 167 12.20 12.07 21.05
CA ILE A 167 12.29 11.86 19.61
C ILE A 167 12.46 10.38 19.29
N ILE A 168 11.53 9.87 18.51
CA ILE A 168 11.49 8.51 17.98
C ILE A 168 11.96 8.56 16.52
N ILE A 169 12.94 7.74 16.19
CA ILE A 169 13.40 7.54 14.82
C ILE A 169 12.66 6.36 14.22
N VAL A 170 12.00 6.58 13.08
CA VAL A 170 11.29 5.54 12.35
C VAL A 170 11.99 5.30 11.02
N PHE A 171 12.78 4.23 10.95
CA PHE A 171 13.37 3.78 9.69
C PHE A 171 12.28 3.25 8.76
N SER A 172 12.15 3.85 7.59
CA SER A 172 11.22 3.46 6.54
C SER A 172 11.84 2.44 5.58
N SER A 173 13.13 2.56 5.26
CA SER A 173 13.87 1.55 4.50
C SER A 173 15.36 1.59 4.79
N VAL A 174 16.04 0.45 4.61
CA VAL A 174 17.49 0.29 4.73
C VAL A 174 17.92 -0.68 3.64
N ASP A 175 18.46 -0.13 2.56
CA ASP A 175 18.69 -0.84 1.31
C ASP A 175 20.13 -0.63 0.84
N GLU A 176 20.63 -1.50 -0.02
CA GLU A 176 21.90 -1.30 -0.71
C GLU A 176 21.66 -0.56 -2.03
N ASP A 177 22.37 0.53 -2.25
CA ASP A 177 22.52 1.09 -3.58
C ASP A 177 23.57 0.27 -4.33
N PHE A 178 23.09 -0.70 -5.11
CA PHE A 178 23.95 -1.61 -5.88
C PHE A 178 24.86 -0.90 -6.88
N SER A 179 24.55 0.33 -7.29
CA SER A 179 25.40 1.08 -8.22
C SER A 179 26.66 1.62 -7.55
N THR A 180 26.59 1.94 -6.25
CA THR A 180 27.70 2.52 -5.49
C THR A 180 28.22 1.62 -4.37
N GLY A 181 27.52 0.53 -4.05
CA GLY A 181 27.78 -0.34 -2.89
C GLY A 181 27.53 0.36 -1.54
N ARG A 182 26.86 1.51 -1.54
CA ARG A 182 26.54 2.29 -0.34
C ARG A 182 25.23 1.83 0.27
N ILE A 183 25.05 2.15 1.55
CA ILE A 183 23.78 1.87 2.24
C ILE A 183 22.91 3.10 2.14
N ARG A 184 21.72 2.92 1.59
CA ARG A 184 20.66 3.91 1.56
C ARG A 184 19.74 3.71 2.76
N ILE A 185 19.59 4.73 3.60
CA ILE A 185 18.70 4.71 4.75
C ILE A 185 17.66 5.81 4.57
N VAL A 186 16.39 5.44 4.65
CA VAL A 186 15.28 6.39 4.70
C VAL A 186 14.67 6.34 6.09
N PHE A 187 14.53 7.48 6.75
CA PHE A 187 13.90 7.56 8.07
C PHE A 187 13.14 8.86 8.24
N ARG A 188 12.25 8.89 9.22
CA ARG A 188 11.63 10.11 9.72
C ARG A 188 11.79 10.19 11.23
N ALA A 189 11.64 11.38 11.78
CA ALA A 189 11.66 11.61 13.22
C ALA A 189 10.29 12.11 13.68
N GLU A 190 9.81 11.55 14.78
CA GLU A 190 8.52 11.88 15.37
C GLU A 190 8.70 12.12 16.87
N TYR A 191 7.84 12.93 17.47
CA TYR A 191 7.81 13.11 18.92
C TYR A 191 6.37 13.16 19.43
N VAL A 192 6.17 12.73 20.67
CA VAL A 192 4.83 12.66 21.27
C VAL A 192 4.57 13.90 22.10
N ASN A 193 3.59 14.70 21.68
CA ASN A 193 3.04 15.77 22.48
C ASN A 193 2.01 15.20 23.46
N ILE A 194 2.30 15.26 24.75
CA ILE A 194 1.36 14.85 25.79
C ILE A 194 0.42 16.03 26.06
N ALA A 195 -0.77 16.00 25.48
CA ALA A 195 -1.83 16.93 25.84
C ALA A 195 -2.61 16.38 27.03
N PHE A 196 -2.74 17.17 28.10
CA PHE A 196 -3.63 16.88 29.21
C PHE A 196 -5.00 17.49 28.92
N SER A 197 -6.04 16.67 28.70
CA SER A 197 -7.42 17.16 28.68
C SER A 197 -8.08 16.89 30.02
N SER A 198 -8.36 17.93 30.80
CA SER A 198 -9.28 17.85 31.94
C SER A 198 -10.71 17.93 31.43
N LYS A 199 -11.51 16.88 31.62
CA LYS A 199 -12.97 17.01 31.58
C LYS A 199 -13.45 17.17 33.02
N GLU A 200 -13.96 18.34 33.36
CA GLU A 200 -14.71 18.53 34.61
C GLU A 200 -16.08 17.86 34.45
N GLY A 201 -16.26 16.72 35.11
CA GLY A 201 -17.52 16.04 35.30
C GLY A 201 -17.67 15.72 36.79
N MET A 202 -18.89 15.77 37.29
CA MET A 202 -19.27 15.72 38.71
C MET A 202 -19.11 14.33 39.36
N ASP A 203 -18.04 13.59 39.01
CA ASP A 203 -17.59 12.37 39.68
C ASP A 203 -16.13 12.06 39.24
N GLY A 204 -15.14 12.67 39.91
CA GLY A 204 -13.72 12.36 39.74
C GLY A 204 -13.04 12.81 38.43
N ILE A 205 -11.80 13.28 38.55
CA ILE A 205 -10.95 13.65 37.40
C ILE A 205 -10.51 12.38 36.69
N LEU A 206 -11.15 12.03 35.57
CA LEU A 206 -10.62 11.05 34.61
C LEU A 206 -9.60 11.75 33.70
N GLN A 207 -8.32 11.75 34.07
CA GLN A 207 -7.25 12.20 33.18
C GLN A 207 -7.06 11.19 32.04
N LYS A 208 -7.57 11.50 30.85
CA LYS A 208 -7.27 10.73 29.63
C LYS A 208 -5.98 11.25 29.00
N LYS A 209 -4.88 10.51 29.17
CA LYS A 209 -3.60 10.79 28.49
C LYS A 209 -3.74 10.42 27.01
N SER A 210 -3.88 11.41 26.13
CA SER A 210 -3.88 11.21 24.68
C SER A 210 -2.63 11.85 24.10
N GLY A 211 -1.62 11.04 23.76
CA GLY A 211 -0.41 11.51 23.11
C GLY A 211 -0.66 11.78 21.63
N LYS A 212 -0.45 13.01 21.17
CA LYS A 212 -0.47 13.35 19.73
C LYS A 212 0.94 13.25 19.18
N THR A 213 1.17 12.28 18.29
CA THR A 213 2.45 12.17 17.58
C THR A 213 2.57 13.27 16.53
N THR A 214 3.69 13.99 16.55
CA THR A 214 4.01 15.08 15.63
C THR A 214 5.26 14.70 14.84
N ILE A 215 5.19 14.86 13.52
CA ILE A 215 6.30 14.55 12.62
C ILE A 215 7.21 15.79 12.55
N ILE A 216 8.51 15.59 12.72
CA ILE A 216 9.50 16.66 12.61
C ILE A 216 9.77 16.90 11.13
N GLU A 217 9.80 18.17 10.74
CA GLU A 217 10.04 18.53 9.34
C GLU A 217 11.44 18.12 8.88
N ALA A 218 11.52 17.47 7.71
CA ALA A 218 12.77 16.89 7.20
C ALA A 218 13.90 17.92 7.06
N TRP A 219 13.57 19.15 6.65
CA TRP A 219 14.56 20.21 6.51
C TRP A 219 15.21 20.59 7.86
N LYS A 220 14.44 20.56 8.96
CA LYS A 220 14.93 20.83 10.31
C LYS A 220 15.91 19.73 10.75
N ILE A 221 15.56 18.47 10.47
CA ILE A 221 16.44 17.31 10.71
C ILE A 221 17.76 17.49 9.95
N ILE A 222 17.70 17.75 8.64
CA ILE A 222 18.90 17.87 7.79
C ILE A 222 19.81 18.99 8.26
N LYS A 223 19.23 20.15 8.60
CA LYS A 223 19.99 21.30 9.12
C LYS A 223 20.79 20.92 10.36
N ILE A 224 20.16 20.22 11.31
CA ILE A 224 20.82 19.74 12.53
C ILE A 224 21.90 18.72 12.20
N LEU A 225 21.57 17.67 11.45
CA LEU A 225 22.51 16.57 11.17
C LEU A 225 23.74 17.01 10.38
N ARG A 226 23.58 17.91 9.40
CA ARG A 226 24.71 18.46 8.62
C ARG A 226 25.69 19.27 9.47
N SER A 227 25.24 19.80 10.62
CA SER A 227 26.12 20.50 11.56
C SER A 227 26.88 19.59 12.53
N GLU A 228 26.47 18.33 12.66
CA GLU A 228 27.03 17.38 13.63
C GLU A 228 28.19 16.56 13.02
N THR A 229 29.37 17.18 12.93
CA THR A 229 30.55 16.62 12.25
C THR A 229 31.01 15.26 12.79
N THR A 230 30.86 15.03 14.10
CA THR A 230 31.23 13.75 14.75
C THR A 230 30.33 12.60 14.29
N MET A 231 29.07 12.89 14.00
CA MET A 231 28.13 11.91 13.48
C MET A 231 28.42 11.60 12.02
N MET A 232 28.65 12.64 11.21
CA MET A 232 28.99 12.50 9.79
C MET A 232 30.20 11.57 9.60
N THR A 233 31.27 11.82 10.37
CA THR A 233 32.51 11.03 10.31
C THR A 233 32.35 9.66 10.97
N GLY A 234 31.76 9.59 12.18
CA GLY A 234 31.62 8.35 12.96
C GLY A 234 30.78 7.27 12.29
N PHE A 235 29.82 7.65 11.44
CA PHE A 235 29.00 6.71 10.66
C PHE A 235 29.36 6.65 9.17
N SER A 236 30.40 7.39 8.75
CA SER A 236 30.83 7.47 7.34
C SER A 236 29.69 7.89 6.41
N ILE A 237 28.93 8.91 6.83
CA ILE A 237 27.82 9.48 6.06
C ILE A 237 28.40 10.23 4.86
N ASP A 238 27.98 9.88 3.66
CA ASP A 238 28.34 10.58 2.43
C ASP A 238 27.42 11.76 2.15
N SER A 239 26.10 11.54 2.23
CA SER A 239 25.09 12.56 1.95
C SER A 239 23.88 12.40 2.87
N ILE A 240 23.18 13.51 3.06
CA ILE A 240 21.93 13.62 3.83
C ILE A 240 21.04 14.61 3.09
N ASP A 241 19.90 14.16 2.60
CA ASP A 241 18.97 14.94 1.79
C ASP A 241 17.50 14.70 2.19
N THR A 242 16.59 15.58 1.78
CA THR A 242 15.16 15.29 1.96
C THR A 242 14.74 14.26 0.93
N LEU A 243 13.92 13.29 1.32
CA LEU A 243 13.35 12.34 0.37
C LEU A 243 12.43 13.04 -0.64
N CYS A 244 11.80 14.13 -0.22
CA CYS A 244 10.94 14.95 -1.06
C CYS A 244 11.70 15.61 -2.23
N GLN A 245 12.92 16.11 -1.99
CA GLN A 245 13.73 16.71 -3.06
C GLN A 245 14.22 15.65 -4.06
N SER A 246 14.60 14.45 -3.61
CA SER A 246 14.93 13.35 -4.53
C SER A 246 13.70 12.85 -5.29
N PHE A 247 12.53 12.84 -4.65
CA PHE A 247 11.24 12.56 -5.30
C PHE A 247 10.89 13.58 -6.40
N PHE A 248 11.07 14.87 -6.18
CA PHE A 248 10.80 15.87 -7.21
C PHE A 248 11.85 15.89 -8.32
N LEU A 249 13.13 15.67 -8.02
CA LEU A 249 14.16 15.58 -9.06
C LEU A 249 13.94 14.37 -9.99
N THR A 250 13.53 13.22 -9.45
CA THR A 250 13.24 12.01 -10.25
C THR A 250 11.99 12.17 -11.11
N ASN A 251 10.94 12.83 -10.61
CA ASN A 251 9.71 13.07 -11.37
C ASN A 251 9.75 14.32 -12.28
N ALA A 252 10.67 15.27 -12.05
CA ALA A 252 10.85 16.42 -12.93
C ALA A 252 11.41 16.02 -14.30
N PHE A 253 12.10 14.87 -14.41
CA PHE A 253 12.52 14.31 -15.69
C PHE A 253 11.38 13.59 -16.44
N SER A 254 10.26 13.27 -15.79
CA SER A 254 9.09 12.66 -16.45
C SER A 254 7.96 13.65 -16.75
N ASN A 255 7.89 14.79 -16.04
CA ASN A 255 6.91 15.83 -16.29
C ASN A 255 7.60 17.19 -16.37
N SER A 256 8.03 17.56 -17.57
CA SER A 256 8.60 18.87 -17.86
C SER A 256 7.52 19.97 -17.95
N TRP A 257 6.61 20.05 -16.98
CA TRP A 257 5.73 21.21 -16.76
C TRP A 257 5.33 21.21 -15.28
N LEU A 258 5.99 22.07 -14.49
CA LEU A 258 5.57 22.73 -13.23
C LEU A 258 6.81 23.02 -12.37
N PHE A 259 7.69 23.89 -12.88
CA PHE A 259 8.59 24.67 -12.03
C PHE A 259 7.98 26.05 -11.86
N VAL A 260 7.23 26.28 -10.77
CA VAL A 260 7.04 27.63 -10.22
C VAL A 260 6.98 27.54 -8.68
N THR A 261 8.00 28.12 -8.07
CA THR A 261 8.11 28.68 -6.71
C THR A 261 7.88 27.78 -5.50
N TYR A 262 8.94 27.47 -4.76
CA TYR A 262 9.12 27.88 -3.36
C TYR A 262 10.63 28.04 -3.09
N LEU A 263 11.07 29.30 -2.99
CA LEU A 263 12.31 29.72 -2.33
C LEU A 263 12.06 29.83 -0.83
#